data_AF-A0A7C5PSD5-F1
#
_entry.id   AF-A0A7C5PSD5-F1
#
_cell.length_a   1.000
_cell.length_b   1.000
_cell.length_c   1.000
_cell.angle_alpha   90.00
_cell.angle_beta   90.00
_cell.angle_gamma   90.00
#
_symmetry.space_group_name_H-M   'P 1'
#
loop_
_entity.id
_entity.type
_entity.pdbx_description
1 polymer ?
#
loop_
_entity_poly.entity_id
_entity_poly.type
_entity_poly.pdbx_seq_one_letter_code
_entity_poly.pdbx_strand_id
1 'polypeptide(L)'
;MQKQTPLPSLEPFPKNISDIIRKLLQQPDDPALEDWLFELTRLSGFMAEEKNLRWRVLVLVWLAAQFNVDKAWPYLMWLNQNEAALSDHLNEILSDAVNDYQCHLQMATWIANASDERLRVFFAPYRNIPGQQDLLALIPQLFKQPKAPQSGVWLQAFCRDTRDNPSPYMRPWRLLMSAWYAVCFDPAEGLSLLQDLSGGAETLPAEDNMLLMKILEDVDALKPMIGWIADCQDAPLKTMLKEVGHPNLQLTAQAALSRPADYSRLPAATAQAKADAQTFQKILAQLQKAGISPKKAQLLDLGCGPLAPQSALLNSAGYKTIGVDLEIPPAWLPVSGLKQTLKRGKLVKAWKQVTDAYYQMLAKESGQKLKWRKILLQLDDPTRLSFPDAQFDAIICVDHLQRAPNPRGALSEAARVLKPGGVFITDAEAIVSKYEKALEKIEVRQI
;
A
#
# COMPACT_ATOMS: atom_id res chain seq x y z
N MET A 1 -30.11 -10.66 -17.92
CA MET A 1 -29.64 -12.07 -17.98
C MET A 1 -28.49 -12.12 -18.98
N GLN A 2 -27.24 -12.27 -18.52
CA GLN A 2 -26.14 -12.59 -19.42
C GLN A 2 -26.40 -13.99 -19.99
N LYS A 3 -26.34 -14.16 -21.31
CA LYS A 3 -26.43 -15.48 -21.94
C LYS A 3 -25.26 -16.33 -21.42
N GLN A 4 -25.55 -17.37 -20.63
CA GLN A 4 -24.55 -18.39 -20.28
C GLN A 4 -23.99 -18.97 -21.58
N THR A 5 -22.67 -18.97 -21.70
CA THR A 5 -22.00 -19.59 -22.85
C THR A 5 -22.11 -21.10 -22.68
N PRO A 6 -22.55 -21.87 -23.69
CA PRO A 6 -22.64 -23.32 -23.56
C PRO A 6 -21.28 -23.93 -23.20
N LEU A 7 -21.29 -24.91 -22.30
CA LEU A 7 -20.08 -25.66 -21.92
C LEU A 7 -19.48 -26.35 -23.15
N PRO A 8 -18.14 -26.39 -23.27
CA PRO A 8 -17.47 -26.98 -24.44
C PRO A 8 -17.68 -28.50 -24.51
N SER A 9 -17.78 -29.04 -25.73
CA SER A 9 -17.86 -30.49 -25.95
C SER A 9 -16.61 -31.20 -25.42
N LEU A 10 -16.80 -32.36 -24.80
CA LEU A 10 -15.73 -33.27 -24.38
C LEU A 10 -15.41 -34.34 -25.43
N GLU A 11 -16.19 -34.41 -26.51
CA GLU A 11 -15.98 -35.35 -27.61
C GLU A 11 -15.70 -34.60 -28.92
N PRO A 12 -14.51 -34.80 -29.54
CA PRO A 12 -13.36 -35.56 -29.04
C PRO A 12 -12.68 -34.89 -27.83
N PHE A 13 -11.88 -35.65 -27.06
CA PHE A 13 -11.25 -35.15 -25.83
C PHE A 13 -10.45 -33.85 -26.10
N PRO A 14 -10.74 -32.74 -25.38
CA PRO A 14 -10.13 -31.44 -25.68
C PRO A 14 -8.62 -31.44 -25.42
N LYS A 15 -7.83 -31.04 -26.42
CA LYS A 15 -6.37 -30.86 -26.27
C LYS A 15 -6.00 -29.67 -25.38
N ASN A 16 -6.91 -28.71 -25.22
CA ASN A 16 -6.74 -27.47 -24.45
C ASN A 16 -7.52 -27.51 -23.12
N ILE A 17 -7.63 -28.70 -22.50
CA ILE A 17 -8.45 -28.89 -21.29
C ILE A 17 -8.06 -27.95 -20.15
N SER A 18 -6.77 -27.66 -19.99
CA SER A 18 -6.27 -26.72 -18.98
C SER A 18 -6.84 -25.31 -19.15
N ASP A 19 -6.91 -24.81 -20.38
CA ASP A 19 -7.45 -23.47 -20.65
C ASP A 19 -8.96 -23.42 -20.45
N ILE A 20 -9.65 -24.52 -20.77
CA ILE A 20 -11.08 -24.67 -20.49
C ILE A 20 -11.32 -24.59 -18.98
N ILE A 21 -10.58 -25.36 -18.18
CA ILE A 21 -10.73 -25.37 -16.71
C ILE A 21 -10.45 -23.98 -16.13
N ARG A 22 -9.38 -23.30 -16.56
CA ARG A 22 -9.09 -21.91 -16.12
C ARG A 22 -10.25 -20.96 -16.38
N LYS A 23 -10.90 -21.08 -17.55
CA LYS A 23 -12.06 -20.24 -17.89
C LYS A 23 -13.27 -20.56 -17.03
N LEU A 24 -13.53 -21.84 -16.76
CA LEU A 24 -14.66 -22.27 -15.95
C LEU A 24 -14.50 -21.90 -14.47
N LEU A 25 -13.28 -21.90 -13.93
CA LEU A 25 -12.99 -21.46 -12.55
C LEU A 25 -13.34 -19.99 -12.29
N GLN A 26 -13.46 -19.17 -13.34
CA GLN A 26 -13.92 -17.78 -13.25
C GLN A 26 -15.46 -17.66 -13.20
N GLN A 27 -16.19 -18.74 -13.48
CA GLN A 27 -17.66 -18.79 -13.52
C GLN A 27 -18.18 -20.11 -12.90
N PRO A 28 -17.94 -20.35 -11.59
CA PRO A 28 -18.12 -21.68 -11.01
C PRO A 28 -19.58 -22.09 -10.74
N ASP A 29 -20.56 -21.20 -10.92
CA ASP A 29 -21.94 -21.41 -10.49
C ASP A 29 -22.88 -21.92 -11.60
N ASP A 30 -22.36 -22.47 -12.70
CA ASP A 30 -23.18 -23.06 -13.76
C ASP A 30 -23.72 -24.44 -13.32
N PRO A 31 -25.05 -24.65 -13.23
CA PRO A 31 -25.63 -25.93 -12.82
C PRO A 31 -25.25 -27.12 -13.70
N ALA A 32 -24.87 -26.88 -14.97
CA ALA A 32 -24.43 -27.94 -15.87
C ALA A 32 -22.97 -28.39 -15.59
N LEU A 33 -22.23 -27.68 -14.73
CA LEU A 33 -20.86 -28.04 -14.39
C LEU A 33 -20.76 -29.37 -13.66
N GLU A 34 -21.73 -29.74 -12.81
CA GLU A 34 -21.67 -31.03 -12.09
C GLU A 34 -21.52 -32.20 -13.06
N ASP A 35 -22.44 -32.30 -14.03
CA ASP A 35 -22.43 -33.39 -15.00
C ASP A 35 -21.25 -33.28 -15.97
N TRP A 36 -20.84 -32.05 -16.34
CA TRP A 36 -19.68 -31.84 -17.20
C TRP A 36 -18.37 -32.25 -16.54
N LEU A 37 -18.14 -31.87 -15.27
CA LEU A 37 -16.94 -32.24 -14.51
C LEU A 37 -16.90 -33.76 -14.27
N PHE A 38 -18.05 -34.37 -13.99
CA PHE A 38 -18.17 -35.81 -13.83
C PHE A 38 -17.85 -36.56 -15.14
N GLU A 39 -18.42 -36.10 -16.26
CA GLU A 39 -18.16 -36.69 -17.57
C GLU A 39 -16.70 -36.52 -18.02
N LEU A 40 -16.11 -35.35 -17.75
CA LEU A 40 -14.68 -35.12 -17.98
C LEU A 40 -13.83 -36.12 -17.19
N THR A 41 -14.15 -36.33 -15.91
CA THR A 41 -13.47 -37.31 -15.06
C THR A 41 -13.58 -38.70 -15.67
N ARG A 42 -14.77 -39.12 -16.10
CA ARG A 42 -15.04 -40.43 -16.71
C ARG A 42 -14.25 -40.63 -18.00
N LEU A 43 -14.33 -39.68 -18.93
CA LEU A 43 -13.64 -39.73 -20.23
C LEU A 43 -12.12 -39.69 -20.10
N SER A 44 -11.60 -39.07 -19.03
CA SER A 44 -10.16 -38.98 -18.80
C SER A 44 -9.49 -40.30 -18.41
N GLY A 45 -10.27 -41.36 -18.15
CA GLY A 45 -9.78 -42.74 -18.01
C GLY A 45 -8.68 -42.88 -16.96
N PHE A 46 -7.52 -43.45 -17.33
CA PHE A 46 -6.33 -43.61 -16.47
C PHE A 46 -5.14 -42.79 -16.98
N MET A 47 -5.35 -41.57 -17.46
CA MET A 47 -4.23 -40.73 -17.94
C MET A 47 -3.18 -40.52 -16.84
N ALA A 48 -2.00 -41.13 -17.01
CA ALA A 48 -0.95 -41.28 -16.01
C ALA A 48 0.21 -40.28 -16.14
N GLU A 49 0.08 -39.25 -16.99
CA GLU A 49 1.09 -38.19 -17.09
C GLU A 49 0.86 -37.12 -16.00
N GLU A 50 1.94 -36.63 -15.38
CA GLU A 50 1.90 -35.67 -14.26
C GLU A 50 1.07 -34.41 -14.57
N LYS A 51 1.18 -33.85 -15.79
CA LYS A 51 0.39 -32.70 -16.24
C LYS A 51 -1.12 -33.00 -16.31
N ASN A 52 -1.49 -34.26 -16.56
CA ASN A 52 -2.86 -34.70 -16.57
C ASN A 52 -3.41 -34.94 -15.16
N LEU A 53 -2.55 -35.20 -14.17
CA LEU A 53 -2.96 -35.39 -12.79
C LEU A 53 -3.35 -34.08 -12.10
N ARG A 54 -2.63 -32.97 -12.36
CA ARG A 54 -2.91 -31.66 -11.72
C ARG A 54 -4.33 -31.17 -11.97
N TRP A 55 -4.74 -31.11 -13.23
CA TRP A 55 -6.08 -30.64 -13.58
C TRP A 55 -7.15 -31.62 -13.11
N ARG A 56 -6.84 -32.92 -13.13
CA ARG A 56 -7.76 -33.97 -12.76
C ARG A 56 -8.05 -33.99 -11.26
N VAL A 57 -7.02 -33.88 -10.42
CA VAL A 57 -7.22 -33.77 -8.97
C VAL A 57 -8.03 -32.51 -8.64
N LEU A 58 -7.74 -31.40 -9.32
CA LEU A 58 -8.48 -30.15 -9.13
C LEU A 58 -9.96 -30.29 -9.51
N VAL A 59 -10.27 -30.90 -10.65
CA VAL A 59 -11.65 -31.17 -11.11
C VAL A 59 -12.40 -32.06 -10.13
N LEU A 60 -11.75 -33.11 -9.60
CA LEU A 60 -12.37 -34.00 -8.63
C LEU A 60 -12.62 -33.33 -7.29
N VAL A 61 -11.67 -32.52 -6.80
CA VAL A 61 -11.84 -31.68 -5.61
C VAL A 61 -12.99 -30.70 -5.81
N TRP A 62 -13.04 -30.05 -6.98
CA TRP A 62 -14.10 -29.11 -7.33
C TRP A 62 -15.47 -29.80 -7.36
N LEU A 63 -15.59 -30.93 -8.05
CA LEU A 63 -16.82 -31.72 -8.11
C LEU A 63 -17.27 -32.13 -6.70
N ALA A 64 -16.34 -32.61 -5.86
CA ALA A 64 -16.66 -33.08 -4.52
C ALA A 64 -17.09 -31.96 -3.58
N ALA A 65 -16.35 -30.84 -3.59
CA ALA A 65 -16.54 -29.77 -2.62
C ALA A 65 -17.72 -28.84 -2.97
N GLN A 66 -18.04 -28.69 -4.25
CA GLN A 66 -19.08 -27.75 -4.68
C GLN A 66 -20.40 -28.42 -5.09
N PHE A 67 -20.37 -29.64 -5.61
CA PHE A 67 -21.55 -30.24 -6.22
C PHE A 67 -21.96 -31.56 -5.56
N ASN A 68 -21.14 -32.61 -5.75
CA ASN A 68 -21.53 -33.97 -5.42
C ASN A 68 -20.33 -34.80 -4.99
N VAL A 69 -20.12 -34.85 -3.68
CA VAL A 69 -19.09 -35.67 -3.04
C VAL A 69 -19.23 -37.15 -3.42
N ASP A 70 -20.43 -37.71 -3.53
CA ASP A 70 -20.61 -39.15 -3.83
C ASP A 70 -20.16 -39.52 -5.24
N LYS A 71 -20.37 -38.63 -6.22
CA LYS A 71 -19.86 -38.82 -7.59
C LYS A 71 -18.33 -38.77 -7.65
N ALA A 72 -17.70 -37.87 -6.88
CA ALA A 72 -16.26 -37.65 -6.92
C ALA A 72 -15.46 -38.61 -6.01
N TRP A 73 -16.03 -39.02 -4.88
CA TRP A 73 -15.32 -39.69 -3.79
C TRP A 73 -14.63 -40.99 -4.21
N PRO A 74 -15.23 -41.91 -4.99
CA PRO A 74 -14.54 -43.12 -5.44
C PRO A 74 -13.26 -42.83 -6.24
N TYR A 75 -13.27 -41.76 -7.05
CA TYR A 75 -12.12 -41.35 -7.84
C TYR A 75 -11.06 -40.63 -7.01
N LEU A 76 -11.48 -39.81 -6.03
CA LEU A 76 -10.56 -39.19 -5.07
C LEU A 76 -9.85 -40.24 -4.22
N MET A 77 -10.59 -41.23 -3.69
CA MET A 77 -10.00 -42.35 -2.95
C MET A 77 -9.05 -43.15 -3.82
N TRP A 78 -9.42 -43.45 -5.07
CA TRP A 78 -8.52 -44.13 -5.98
C TRP A 78 -7.22 -43.34 -6.23
N LEU A 79 -7.30 -42.04 -6.52
CA LEU A 79 -6.11 -41.17 -6.68
C LEU A 79 -5.28 -41.07 -5.40
N ASN A 80 -5.94 -41.08 -4.25
CA ASN A 80 -5.32 -40.98 -2.93
C ASN A 80 -4.96 -42.34 -2.32
N GLN A 81 -4.86 -43.40 -3.15
CA GLN A 81 -4.46 -44.75 -2.72
C GLN A 81 -5.33 -45.34 -1.59
N ASN A 82 -6.61 -44.99 -1.58
CA ASN A 82 -7.63 -45.31 -0.57
C ASN A 82 -7.33 -44.78 0.83
N GLU A 83 -6.45 -43.78 0.96
CA GLU A 83 -6.27 -43.04 2.20
C GLU A 83 -7.43 -42.05 2.39
N ALA A 84 -7.97 -41.97 3.61
CA ALA A 84 -9.05 -41.05 3.92
C ALA A 84 -8.57 -39.58 4.02
N ALA A 85 -7.37 -39.38 4.55
CA ALA A 85 -6.70 -38.08 4.60
C ALA A 85 -5.82 -37.91 3.35
N LEU A 86 -5.68 -36.68 2.86
CA LEU A 86 -4.87 -36.40 1.67
C LEU A 86 -3.40 -36.81 1.91
N SER A 87 -2.90 -37.74 1.08
CA SER A 87 -1.52 -38.22 1.12
C SER A 87 -0.52 -37.11 0.74
N ASP A 88 0.72 -37.21 1.20
CA ASP A 88 1.78 -36.23 0.88
C ASP A 88 1.96 -36.06 -0.64
N HIS A 89 1.94 -37.17 -1.39
CA HIS A 89 2.08 -37.13 -2.84
C HIS A 89 0.92 -36.41 -3.53
N LEU A 90 -0.34 -36.68 -3.13
CA LEU A 90 -1.49 -36.02 -3.73
C LEU A 90 -1.60 -34.56 -3.27
N ASN A 91 -1.14 -34.25 -2.06
CA ASN A 91 -1.02 -32.90 -1.53
C ASN A 91 -0.08 -32.02 -2.36
N GLU A 92 1.08 -32.55 -2.79
CA GLU A 92 1.99 -31.86 -3.70
C GLU A 92 1.33 -31.57 -5.05
N ILE A 93 0.70 -32.59 -5.67
CA ILE A 93 0.01 -32.44 -6.97
C ILE A 93 -1.13 -31.41 -6.87
N LEU A 94 -1.90 -31.44 -5.78
CA LEU A 94 -3.00 -30.50 -5.58
C LEU A 94 -2.49 -29.07 -5.35
N SER A 95 -1.39 -28.91 -4.62
CA SER A 95 -0.74 -27.59 -4.43
C SER A 95 -0.25 -27.02 -5.76
N ASP A 96 0.44 -27.83 -6.56
CA ASP A 96 0.86 -27.46 -7.93
C ASP A 96 -0.33 -27.11 -8.81
N ALA A 97 -1.42 -27.87 -8.73
CA ALA A 97 -2.64 -27.57 -9.46
C ALA A 97 -3.25 -26.23 -9.03
N VAL A 98 -3.33 -25.94 -7.73
CA VAL A 98 -3.92 -24.68 -7.27
C VAL A 98 -3.10 -23.48 -7.75
N ASN A 99 -1.77 -23.60 -7.78
CA ASN A 99 -0.87 -22.59 -8.34
C ASN A 99 -1.05 -22.45 -9.87
N ASP A 100 -0.97 -23.54 -10.64
CA ASP A 100 -1.06 -23.56 -12.11
C ASP A 100 -2.38 -23.00 -12.66
N TYR A 101 -3.46 -23.18 -11.89
CA TYR A 101 -4.81 -22.73 -12.21
C TYR A 101 -5.21 -21.44 -11.46
N GLN A 102 -4.31 -20.90 -10.62
CA GLN A 102 -4.49 -19.65 -9.86
C GLN A 102 -5.81 -19.61 -9.08
N CYS A 103 -6.19 -20.72 -8.45
CA CYS A 103 -7.52 -20.90 -7.85
C CYS A 103 -7.52 -20.94 -6.32
N HIS A 104 -6.55 -20.28 -5.68
CA HIS A 104 -6.41 -20.25 -4.22
C HIS A 104 -7.67 -19.75 -3.49
N LEU A 105 -8.39 -18.77 -4.04
CA LEU A 105 -9.62 -18.25 -3.43
C LEU A 105 -10.76 -19.27 -3.50
N GLN A 106 -10.92 -19.93 -4.65
CA GLN A 106 -11.89 -21.00 -4.83
C GLN A 106 -11.58 -22.15 -3.88
N MET A 107 -10.31 -22.58 -3.82
CA MET A 107 -9.86 -23.66 -2.94
C MET A 107 -10.13 -23.34 -1.45
N ALA A 108 -9.82 -22.13 -0.99
CA ALA A 108 -10.14 -21.74 0.39
C ALA A 108 -11.65 -21.74 0.67
N THR A 109 -12.46 -21.30 -0.29
CA THR A 109 -13.92 -21.31 -0.18
C THR A 109 -14.47 -22.73 -0.13
N TRP A 110 -13.97 -23.61 -0.99
CA TRP A 110 -14.33 -25.04 -1.01
C TRP A 110 -14.01 -25.74 0.30
N ILE A 111 -12.81 -25.52 0.86
CA ILE A 111 -12.41 -26.08 2.15
C ILE A 111 -13.30 -25.53 3.28
N ALA A 112 -13.53 -24.22 3.33
CA ALA A 112 -14.32 -23.58 4.38
C ALA A 112 -15.79 -24.04 4.37
N ASN A 113 -16.34 -24.32 3.19
CA ASN A 113 -17.72 -24.77 3.00
C ASN A 113 -17.89 -26.29 3.05
N ALA A 114 -16.81 -27.06 3.25
CA ALA A 114 -16.86 -28.52 3.33
C ALA A 114 -17.65 -28.98 4.56
N SER A 115 -18.92 -29.32 4.33
CA SER A 115 -19.83 -29.81 5.36
C SER A 115 -19.81 -31.34 5.51
N ASP A 116 -19.47 -32.07 4.44
CA ASP A 116 -19.30 -33.52 4.47
C ASP A 116 -18.03 -33.91 5.25
N GLU A 117 -18.19 -34.82 6.21
CA GLU A 117 -17.12 -35.26 7.10
C GLU A 117 -15.94 -35.89 6.35
N ARG A 118 -16.21 -36.57 5.22
CA ARG A 118 -15.17 -37.16 4.37
C ARG A 118 -14.22 -36.09 3.85
N LEU A 119 -14.75 -34.96 3.40
CA LEU A 119 -13.95 -33.85 2.88
C LEU A 119 -13.15 -33.14 3.98
N ARG A 120 -13.71 -33.05 5.20
CA ARG A 120 -12.96 -32.50 6.35
C ARG A 120 -11.75 -33.35 6.70
N VAL A 121 -11.91 -34.67 6.75
CA VAL A 121 -10.80 -35.61 6.97
C VAL A 121 -9.80 -35.53 5.82
N PHE A 122 -10.31 -35.49 4.57
CA PHE A 122 -9.47 -35.39 3.38
C PHE A 122 -8.59 -34.14 3.38
N PHE A 123 -9.14 -32.95 3.65
CA PHE A 123 -8.38 -31.69 3.64
C PHE A 123 -7.62 -31.39 4.92
N ALA A 124 -7.77 -32.18 5.99
CA ALA A 124 -7.10 -31.92 7.28
C ALA A 124 -5.58 -31.64 7.19
N PRO A 125 -4.79 -32.37 6.38
CA PRO A 125 -3.35 -32.08 6.24
C PRO A 125 -3.04 -31.01 5.18
N TYR A 126 -4.00 -30.64 4.32
CA TYR A 126 -3.79 -29.69 3.22
C TYR A 126 -3.62 -28.26 3.75
N ARG A 127 -2.70 -27.50 3.13
CA ARG A 127 -2.45 -26.09 3.44
C ARG A 127 -2.42 -25.29 2.16
N ASN A 128 -3.33 -24.33 2.03
CA ASN A 128 -3.49 -23.53 0.81
C ASN A 128 -2.55 -22.31 0.81
N ILE A 129 -1.25 -22.57 0.84
CA ILE A 129 -0.20 -21.55 0.94
C ILE A 129 0.55 -21.49 -0.40
N PRO A 130 0.40 -20.40 -1.19
CA PRO A 130 1.16 -20.24 -2.42
C PRO A 130 2.67 -20.07 -2.15
N GLY A 131 3.49 -20.42 -3.14
CA GLY A 131 4.91 -20.10 -3.11
C GLY A 131 5.18 -18.60 -3.14
N GLN A 132 6.38 -18.18 -2.75
CA GLN A 132 6.74 -16.75 -2.69
C GLN A 132 6.59 -16.05 -4.06
N GLN A 133 6.95 -16.71 -5.15
CA GLN A 133 6.82 -16.15 -6.50
C GLN A 133 5.34 -16.01 -6.88
N ASP A 134 4.50 -16.97 -6.48
CA ASP A 134 3.06 -16.94 -6.73
C ASP A 134 2.36 -15.85 -5.93
N LEU A 135 2.79 -15.60 -4.68
CA LEU A 135 2.28 -14.49 -3.87
C LEU A 135 2.52 -13.13 -4.54
N LEU A 136 3.69 -12.91 -5.14
CA LEU A 136 3.99 -11.67 -5.87
C LEU A 136 3.05 -11.47 -7.08
N ALA A 137 2.59 -12.56 -7.71
CA ALA A 137 1.67 -12.49 -8.83
C ALA A 137 0.19 -12.42 -8.39
N LEU A 138 -0.18 -13.12 -7.32
CA LEU A 138 -1.55 -13.24 -6.82
C LEU A 138 -2.00 -11.97 -6.11
N ILE A 139 -1.18 -11.43 -5.21
CA ILE A 139 -1.58 -10.35 -4.31
C ILE A 139 -2.03 -9.09 -5.06
N PRO A 140 -1.27 -8.55 -6.04
CA PRO A 140 -1.74 -7.40 -6.82
C PRO A 140 -3.10 -7.61 -7.50
N GLN A 141 -3.44 -8.85 -7.87
CA GLN A 141 -4.75 -9.16 -8.45
C GLN A 141 -5.86 -9.08 -7.40
N LEU A 142 -5.61 -9.63 -6.21
CA LEU A 142 -6.56 -9.60 -5.11
C LEU A 142 -6.81 -8.18 -4.59
N PHE A 143 -5.80 -7.31 -4.64
CA PHE A 143 -5.93 -5.89 -4.28
C PHE A 143 -6.87 -5.10 -5.20
N LYS A 144 -7.26 -5.64 -6.37
CA LYS A 144 -8.32 -5.03 -7.22
C LYS A 144 -9.70 -5.11 -6.57
N GLN A 145 -9.93 -6.12 -5.73
CA GLN A 145 -11.17 -6.30 -4.96
C GLN A 145 -10.82 -6.67 -3.51
N PRO A 146 -10.26 -5.72 -2.75
CA PRO A 146 -9.55 -6.01 -1.52
C PRO A 146 -10.45 -6.44 -0.35
N LYS A 147 -11.77 -6.27 -0.51
CA LYS A 147 -12.82 -6.63 0.44
C LYS A 147 -13.75 -7.73 -0.10
N ALA A 148 -13.34 -8.44 -1.16
CA ALA A 148 -14.11 -9.58 -1.66
C ALA A 148 -14.21 -10.65 -0.55
N PRO A 149 -15.40 -11.21 -0.24
CA PRO A 149 -15.57 -12.16 0.86
C PRO A 149 -14.63 -13.38 0.79
N GLN A 150 -14.43 -13.92 -0.42
CA GLN A 150 -13.50 -15.02 -0.69
C GLN A 150 -12.04 -14.70 -0.32
N SER A 151 -11.62 -13.43 -0.45
CA SER A 151 -10.30 -12.99 0.01
C SER A 151 -10.21 -13.04 1.53
N GLY A 152 -11.27 -12.68 2.25
CA GLY A 152 -11.33 -12.79 3.71
C GLY A 152 -11.16 -14.23 4.19
N VAL A 153 -11.88 -15.17 3.56
CA VAL A 153 -11.79 -16.62 3.85
C VAL A 153 -10.36 -17.13 3.62
N TRP A 154 -9.75 -16.78 2.47
CA TRP A 154 -8.39 -17.19 2.16
C TRP A 154 -7.36 -16.55 3.10
N LEU A 155 -7.48 -15.25 3.41
CA LEU A 155 -6.57 -14.55 4.32
C LEU A 155 -6.60 -15.15 5.73
N GLN A 156 -7.79 -15.47 6.25
CA GLN A 156 -7.94 -16.13 7.56
C GLN A 156 -7.24 -17.50 7.56
N ALA A 157 -7.49 -18.33 6.54
CA ALA A 157 -6.85 -19.63 6.39
C ALA A 157 -5.32 -19.49 6.28
N PHE A 158 -4.83 -18.57 5.45
CA PHE A 158 -3.40 -18.30 5.30
C PHE A 158 -2.75 -17.91 6.63
N CYS A 159 -3.36 -16.99 7.39
CA CYS A 159 -2.81 -16.52 8.66
C CYS A 159 -2.74 -17.66 9.70
N ARG A 160 -3.80 -18.46 9.80
CA ARG A 160 -3.85 -19.63 10.67
C ARG A 160 -2.77 -20.66 10.29
N ASP A 161 -2.71 -21.00 9.01
CA ASP A 161 -1.87 -22.08 8.49
C ASP A 161 -0.37 -21.71 8.50
N THR A 162 -0.05 -20.42 8.56
CA THR A 162 1.32 -19.91 8.64
C THR A 162 1.72 -19.43 10.04
N ARG A 163 0.84 -19.55 11.05
CA ARG A 163 1.04 -18.99 12.41
C ARG A 163 2.35 -19.40 13.06
N ASP A 164 2.76 -20.65 12.91
CA ASP A 164 3.98 -21.16 13.53
C ASP A 164 5.16 -21.26 12.56
N ASN A 165 5.04 -20.70 11.35
CA ASN A 165 6.10 -20.76 10.35
C ASN A 165 7.30 -19.88 10.77
N PRO A 166 8.48 -20.46 11.04
CA PRO A 166 9.64 -19.72 11.54
C PRO A 166 10.44 -19.04 10.43
N SER A 167 10.08 -19.23 9.15
CA SER A 167 10.86 -18.74 8.02
C SER A 167 10.88 -17.21 7.99
N PRO A 168 12.07 -16.58 7.96
CA PRO A 168 12.18 -15.13 7.82
C PRO A 168 11.59 -14.64 6.48
N TYR A 169 11.55 -15.50 5.45
CA TYR A 169 10.96 -15.17 4.16
C TYR A 169 9.43 -15.07 4.20
N MET A 170 8.77 -15.81 5.10
CA MET A 170 7.32 -15.75 5.27
C MET A 170 6.87 -14.63 6.21
N ARG A 171 7.78 -14.09 7.03
CA ARG A 171 7.45 -13.05 8.01
C ARG A 171 6.80 -11.80 7.37
N PRO A 172 7.31 -11.21 6.27
CA PRO A 172 6.66 -10.07 5.62
C PRO A 172 5.26 -10.41 5.10
N TRP A 173 5.06 -11.59 4.53
CA TRP A 173 3.75 -12.02 4.03
C TRP A 173 2.74 -12.21 5.15
N ARG A 174 3.16 -12.80 6.27
CA ARG A 174 2.32 -12.94 7.47
C ARG A 174 1.89 -11.60 8.03
N LEU A 175 2.81 -10.63 8.11
CA LEU A 175 2.51 -9.26 8.52
C LEU A 175 1.51 -8.60 7.56
N LEU A 176 1.74 -8.72 6.25
CA LEU A 176 0.84 -8.17 5.23
C LEU A 176 -0.56 -8.78 5.31
N MET A 177 -0.69 -10.10 5.33
CA MET A 177 -1.99 -10.77 5.36
C MET A 177 -2.73 -10.50 6.66
N SER A 178 -2.04 -10.49 7.81
CA SER A 178 -2.66 -10.18 9.10
C SER A 178 -3.14 -8.73 9.15
N ALA A 179 -2.33 -7.77 8.69
CA ALA A 179 -2.72 -6.36 8.62
C ALA A 179 -3.90 -6.15 7.67
N TRP A 180 -3.87 -6.77 6.49
CA TRP A 180 -4.97 -6.70 5.53
C TRP A 180 -6.25 -7.32 6.09
N TYR A 181 -6.15 -8.52 6.67
CA TYR A 181 -7.29 -9.19 7.30
C TYR A 181 -7.91 -8.32 8.40
N ALA A 182 -7.07 -7.73 9.26
CA ALA A 182 -7.49 -6.88 10.36
C ALA A 182 -8.25 -5.63 9.88
N VAL A 183 -7.74 -4.92 8.86
CA VAL A 183 -8.34 -3.64 8.43
C VAL A 183 -9.55 -3.82 7.51
N CYS A 184 -9.68 -4.97 6.83
CA CYS A 184 -10.72 -5.18 5.81
C CYS A 184 -11.82 -6.17 6.22
N PHE A 185 -11.58 -7.09 7.15
CA PHE A 185 -12.49 -8.21 7.42
C PHE A 185 -12.81 -8.37 8.91
N ASP A 186 -11.83 -8.73 9.74
CA ASP A 186 -12.02 -8.95 11.18
C ASP A 186 -10.93 -8.23 12.00
N PRO A 187 -11.23 -7.04 12.54
CA PRO A 187 -10.28 -6.27 13.34
C PRO A 187 -9.81 -7.00 14.60
N ALA A 188 -10.68 -7.79 15.24
CA ALA A 188 -10.36 -8.41 16.53
C ALA A 188 -9.42 -9.61 16.33
N GLU A 189 -9.76 -10.52 15.42
CA GLU A 189 -8.89 -11.65 15.09
C GLU A 189 -7.60 -11.18 14.42
N GLY A 190 -7.69 -10.23 13.49
CA GLY A 190 -6.53 -9.64 12.84
C GLY A 190 -5.57 -8.94 13.81
N LEU A 191 -6.08 -8.23 14.81
CA LEU A 191 -5.26 -7.66 15.88
C LEU A 191 -4.55 -8.74 16.69
N SER A 192 -5.25 -9.82 17.07
CA SER A 192 -4.65 -10.94 17.80
C SER A 192 -3.49 -11.57 16.99
N LEU A 193 -3.65 -11.73 15.67
CA LEU A 193 -2.61 -12.25 14.80
C LEU A 193 -1.39 -11.33 14.74
N LEU A 194 -1.60 -10.01 14.68
CA LEU A 194 -0.52 -9.02 14.72
C LEU A 194 0.18 -8.99 16.08
N GLN A 195 -0.57 -9.15 17.18
CA GLN A 195 -0.01 -9.25 18.53
C GLN A 195 0.86 -10.51 18.70
N ASP A 196 0.42 -11.65 18.17
CA ASP A 196 1.24 -12.86 18.17
C ASP A 196 2.56 -12.65 17.40
N LEU A 197 2.48 -12.01 16.23
CA LEU A 197 3.65 -11.68 15.41
C LEU A 197 4.60 -10.70 16.10
N SER A 198 4.07 -9.76 16.89
CA SER A 198 4.81 -8.73 17.60
C SER A 198 5.36 -9.17 18.96
N GLY A 199 5.10 -10.43 19.38
CA GLY A 199 5.47 -10.90 20.71
C GLY A 199 4.65 -10.27 21.84
N GLY A 200 3.39 -9.90 21.56
CA GLY A 200 2.45 -9.32 22.51
C GLY A 200 2.55 -7.79 22.65
N ALA A 201 3.30 -7.12 21.78
CA ALA A 201 3.45 -5.66 21.84
C ALA A 201 2.16 -4.94 21.40
N GLU A 202 1.89 -3.77 21.99
CA GLU A 202 0.75 -2.90 21.62
C GLU A 202 0.93 -2.21 20.25
N THR A 203 2.17 -2.15 19.77
CA THR A 203 2.55 -1.56 18.48
C THR A 203 3.48 -2.49 17.73
N LEU A 204 3.43 -2.49 16.40
CA LEU A 204 4.40 -3.25 15.61
C LEU A 204 5.83 -2.82 15.94
N PRO A 205 6.74 -3.76 16.24
CA PRO A 205 8.16 -3.48 16.40
C PRO A 205 8.72 -2.80 15.15
N ALA A 206 9.75 -1.97 15.32
CA ALA A 206 10.31 -1.18 14.21
C ALA A 206 10.77 -2.06 13.03
N GLU A 207 11.37 -3.22 13.31
CA GLU A 207 11.81 -4.17 12.29
C GLU A 207 10.63 -4.76 11.50
N ASP A 208 9.55 -5.15 12.19
CA ASP A 208 8.35 -5.67 11.55
C ASP A 208 7.62 -4.59 10.75
N ASN A 209 7.56 -3.35 11.26
CA ASN A 209 7.02 -2.23 10.49
C ASN A 209 7.84 -1.99 9.22
N MET A 210 9.17 -2.08 9.27
CA MET A 210 10.01 -1.99 8.08
C MET A 210 9.74 -3.11 7.07
N LEU A 211 9.57 -4.36 7.54
CA LEU A 211 9.23 -5.49 6.68
C LEU A 211 7.85 -5.31 6.03
N LEU A 212 6.85 -4.87 6.81
CA LEU A 212 5.49 -4.60 6.33
C LEU A 212 5.49 -3.47 5.30
N MET A 213 6.16 -2.36 5.58
CA MET A 213 6.27 -1.23 4.65
C MET A 213 6.91 -1.64 3.34
N LYS A 214 8.02 -2.40 3.40
CA LYS A 214 8.70 -2.89 2.20
C LYS A 214 7.82 -3.79 1.35
N ILE A 215 7.15 -4.79 1.95
CA ILE A 215 6.29 -5.69 1.16
C ILE A 215 5.06 -4.97 0.60
N LEU A 216 4.52 -3.98 1.31
CA LEU A 216 3.46 -3.11 0.81
C LEU A 216 3.92 -2.29 -0.42
N GLU A 217 5.18 -1.84 -0.46
CA GLU A 217 5.75 -1.18 -1.63
C GLU A 217 5.98 -2.16 -2.78
N ASP A 218 6.54 -3.34 -2.50
CA ASP A 218 6.83 -4.38 -3.50
C ASP A 218 5.57 -4.85 -4.25
N VAL A 219 4.39 -4.78 -3.62
CA VAL A 219 3.09 -5.17 -4.21
C VAL A 219 2.15 -3.99 -4.52
N ASP A 220 2.66 -2.75 -4.49
CA ASP A 220 1.90 -1.50 -4.76
C ASP A 220 0.62 -1.34 -3.90
N ALA A 221 0.69 -1.77 -2.64
CA ALA A 221 -0.41 -1.79 -1.67
C ALA A 221 -0.29 -0.76 -0.55
N LEU A 222 0.81 -0.01 -0.47
CA LEU A 222 1.02 0.94 0.63
C LEU A 222 -0.08 2.00 0.70
N LYS A 223 -0.40 2.64 -0.43
CA LYS A 223 -1.42 3.69 -0.49
C LYS A 223 -2.82 3.22 -0.06
N PRO A 224 -3.37 2.11 -0.61
CA PRO A 224 -4.66 1.62 -0.15
C PRO A 224 -4.66 1.20 1.33
N MET A 225 -3.57 0.59 1.81
CA MET A 225 -3.43 0.20 3.22
C MET A 225 -3.54 1.40 4.17
N ILE A 226 -2.84 2.50 3.87
CA ILE A 226 -2.95 3.74 4.65
C ILE A 226 -4.40 4.24 4.70
N GLY A 227 -5.11 4.18 3.58
CA GLY A 227 -6.52 4.54 3.50
C GLY A 227 -7.39 3.67 4.42
N TRP A 228 -7.20 2.35 4.39
CA TRP A 228 -7.98 1.43 5.22
C TRP A 228 -7.70 1.58 6.72
N ILE A 229 -6.44 1.82 7.10
CA ILE A 229 -6.07 2.11 8.49
C ILE A 229 -6.73 3.43 8.95
N ALA A 230 -6.75 4.45 8.09
CA ALA A 230 -7.40 5.72 8.42
C ALA A 230 -8.91 5.59 8.62
N ASP A 231 -9.57 4.73 7.83
CA ASP A 231 -11.01 4.46 7.88
C ASP A 231 -11.41 3.47 8.99
N CYS A 232 -10.45 2.70 9.51
CA CYS A 232 -10.65 1.78 10.62
C CYS A 232 -11.16 2.52 11.86
N GLN A 233 -12.14 1.91 12.56
CA GLN A 233 -12.71 2.43 13.80
C GLN A 233 -12.09 1.81 15.06
N ASP A 234 -11.39 0.68 14.91
CA ASP A 234 -10.79 -0.05 16.03
C ASP A 234 -9.52 0.67 16.52
N ALA A 235 -9.60 1.29 17.69
CA ALA A 235 -8.51 2.10 18.24
C ALA A 235 -7.24 1.28 18.58
N PRO A 236 -7.35 0.06 19.18
CA PRO A 236 -6.19 -0.82 19.35
C PRO A 236 -5.49 -1.17 18.03
N LEU A 237 -6.23 -1.52 16.98
CA LEU A 237 -5.66 -1.83 15.66
C LEU A 237 -4.99 -0.62 15.02
N LYS A 238 -5.57 0.57 15.14
CA LYS A 238 -4.92 1.81 14.69
C LYS A 238 -3.62 2.08 15.45
N THR A 239 -3.56 1.73 16.73
CA THR A 239 -2.35 1.84 17.54
C THR A 239 -1.30 0.84 17.08
N MET A 240 -1.71 -0.41 16.84
CA MET A 240 -0.85 -1.48 16.34
C MET A 240 -0.16 -1.09 15.03
N LEU A 241 -0.93 -0.54 14.08
CA LEU A 241 -0.48 -0.18 12.73
C LEU A 241 -0.12 1.31 12.59
N LYS A 242 0.05 2.04 13.70
CA LYS A 242 0.22 3.50 13.66
C LYS A 242 1.42 3.92 12.82
N GLU A 243 2.50 3.15 12.77
CA GLU A 243 3.72 3.50 12.03
C GLU A 243 3.63 3.19 10.52
N VAL A 244 2.56 2.54 10.06
CA VAL A 244 2.37 2.23 8.64
C VAL A 244 2.05 3.52 7.88
N GLY A 245 2.79 3.77 6.80
CA GLY A 245 2.66 4.98 5.99
C GLY A 245 3.49 6.16 6.49
N HIS A 246 4.20 6.02 7.61
CA HIS A 246 5.03 7.07 8.18
C HIS A 246 6.52 6.69 8.04
N PRO A 247 7.31 7.45 7.28
CA PRO A 247 8.71 7.14 7.06
C PRO A 247 9.54 7.40 8.32
N ASN A 248 10.54 6.54 8.56
CA ASN A 248 11.53 6.79 9.60
C ASN A 248 12.45 7.94 9.14
N LEU A 249 12.25 9.14 9.71
CA LEU A 249 12.98 10.36 9.30
C LEU A 249 14.51 10.23 9.42
N GLN A 250 15.02 9.46 10.40
CA GLN A 250 16.45 9.23 10.54
C GLN A 250 16.99 8.38 9.38
N LEU A 251 16.29 7.31 9.01
CA LEU A 251 16.65 6.49 7.85
C LEU A 251 16.49 7.28 6.54
N THR A 252 15.43 8.08 6.40
CA THR A 252 15.22 8.98 5.27
C THR A 252 16.41 9.93 5.09
N ALA A 253 16.87 10.56 6.16
CA ALA A 253 18.05 11.43 6.12
C ALA A 253 19.33 10.66 5.72
N GLN A 254 19.54 9.47 6.28
CA GLN A 254 20.72 8.64 5.97
C GLN A 254 20.73 8.17 4.51
N ALA A 255 19.57 7.81 3.97
CA ALA A 255 19.38 7.45 2.57
C ALA A 255 19.66 8.67 1.67
N ALA A 256 19.11 9.83 1.99
CA ALA A 256 19.34 11.08 1.26
C ALA A 256 20.82 11.52 1.29
N LEU A 257 21.56 11.23 2.35
CA LEU A 257 23.00 11.51 2.43
C LEU A 257 23.87 10.49 1.69
N SER A 258 23.33 9.30 1.41
CA SER A 258 24.08 8.20 0.80
C SER A 258 23.82 8.07 -0.70
N ARG A 259 22.77 8.70 -1.22
CA ARG A 259 22.47 8.74 -2.66
C ARG A 259 23.57 9.46 -3.46
N PRO A 260 23.76 9.12 -4.74
CA PRO A 260 24.59 9.90 -5.66
C PRO A 260 24.14 11.36 -5.71
N ALA A 261 25.08 12.28 -5.94
CA ALA A 261 24.80 13.71 -6.08
C ALA A 261 24.18 14.04 -7.45
N ASP A 262 23.03 13.44 -7.75
CA ASP A 262 22.28 13.65 -8.99
C ASP A 262 21.09 14.57 -8.74
N TYR A 263 21.16 15.78 -9.30
CA TYR A 263 20.12 16.79 -9.27
C TYR A 263 19.64 17.16 -10.68
N SER A 264 19.89 16.29 -11.67
CA SER A 264 19.50 16.51 -13.07
C SER A 264 18.01 16.75 -13.27
N ARG A 265 17.17 16.24 -12.36
CA ARG A 265 15.72 16.43 -12.34
C ARG A 265 15.28 17.79 -11.82
N LEU A 266 16.15 18.53 -11.12
CA LEU A 266 15.81 19.86 -10.64
C LEU A 266 15.87 20.85 -11.81
N PRO A 267 14.87 21.74 -11.96
CA PRO A 267 14.83 22.67 -13.07
C PRO A 267 16.02 23.63 -13.01
N ALA A 268 16.82 23.64 -14.09
CA ALA A 268 17.63 24.81 -14.47
C ALA A 268 16.77 25.93 -15.09
N ALA A 269 15.45 25.70 -15.21
CA ALA A 269 14.54 26.47 -16.04
C ALA A 269 14.11 27.79 -15.38
N THR A 270 14.46 28.89 -16.05
CA THR A 270 14.01 30.25 -15.74
C THR A 270 12.48 30.37 -15.71
N ALA A 271 11.75 29.57 -16.48
CA ALA A 271 10.30 29.53 -16.49
C ALA A 271 9.71 29.09 -15.14
N GLN A 272 10.29 28.09 -14.47
CA GLN A 272 9.83 27.64 -13.17
C GLN A 272 10.03 28.73 -12.10
N ALA A 273 11.20 29.37 -12.08
CA ALA A 273 11.47 30.46 -11.14
C ALA A 273 10.46 31.62 -11.28
N LYS A 274 10.03 31.92 -12.51
CA LYS A 274 8.98 32.90 -12.76
C LYS A 274 7.62 32.44 -12.24
N ALA A 275 7.24 31.19 -12.47
CA ALA A 275 6.01 30.62 -11.93
C ALA A 275 6.00 30.65 -10.40
N ASP A 276 7.09 30.23 -9.75
CA ASP A 276 7.21 30.25 -8.29
C ASP A 276 7.15 31.67 -7.72
N ALA A 277 7.74 32.65 -8.41
CA ALA A 277 7.62 34.07 -8.04
C ALA A 277 6.19 34.59 -8.19
N GLN A 278 5.45 34.17 -9.21
CA GLN A 278 4.02 34.51 -9.37
C GLN A 278 3.18 33.88 -8.26
N THR A 279 3.41 32.61 -7.96
CA THR A 279 2.76 31.91 -6.84
C THR A 279 3.03 32.61 -5.51
N PHE A 280 4.28 33.05 -5.28
CA PHE A 280 4.63 33.85 -4.11
C PHE A 280 3.81 35.13 -3.99
N GLN A 281 3.61 35.88 -5.09
CA GLN A 281 2.79 37.09 -5.07
C GLN A 281 1.32 36.79 -4.71
N LYS A 282 0.78 35.68 -5.21
CA LYS A 282 -0.58 35.23 -4.87
C LYS A 282 -0.70 34.85 -3.39
N ILE A 283 0.29 34.14 -2.84
CA ILE A 283 0.37 33.82 -1.41
C ILE A 283 0.38 35.10 -0.56
N LEU A 284 1.23 36.09 -0.92
CA LEU A 284 1.26 37.37 -0.21
C LEU A 284 -0.10 38.08 -0.23
N ALA A 285 -0.80 38.07 -1.38
CA ALA A 285 -2.12 38.66 -1.49
C ALA A 285 -3.14 37.95 -0.57
N GLN A 286 -3.09 36.62 -0.45
CA GLN A 286 -3.97 35.88 0.47
C GLN A 286 -3.62 36.14 1.94
N LEU A 287 -2.34 36.16 2.30
CA LEU A 287 -1.90 36.51 3.66
C LEU A 287 -2.36 37.93 4.05
N GLN A 288 -2.25 38.89 3.13
CA GLN A 288 -2.72 40.26 3.35
C GLN A 288 -4.25 40.32 3.52
N LYS A 289 -5.02 39.60 2.69
CA LYS A 289 -6.49 39.51 2.83
C LYS A 289 -6.90 38.87 4.17
N ALA A 290 -6.09 37.96 4.71
CA ALA A 290 -6.28 37.36 6.01
C ALA A 290 -5.77 38.23 7.18
N GLY A 291 -5.22 39.43 6.91
CA GLY A 291 -4.66 40.30 7.93
C GLY A 291 -3.34 39.80 8.55
N ILE A 292 -2.69 38.81 7.93
CA ILE A 292 -1.46 38.19 8.45
C ILE A 292 -0.26 39.01 8.00
N SER A 293 0.47 39.59 8.97
CA SER A 293 1.62 40.46 8.71
C SER A 293 2.97 39.83 9.07
N PRO A 294 4.08 40.21 8.40
CA PRO A 294 5.38 39.55 8.57
C PRO A 294 5.98 39.60 9.98
N LYS A 295 5.70 40.66 10.75
CA LYS A 295 6.43 40.94 12.01
C LYS A 295 6.18 39.93 13.13
N LYS A 296 5.09 39.17 13.08
CA LYS A 296 4.69 38.23 14.15
C LYS A 296 4.17 36.88 13.66
N ALA A 297 3.84 36.77 12.37
CA ALA A 297 3.23 35.56 11.83
C ALA A 297 4.21 34.40 11.76
N GLN A 298 3.77 33.24 12.26
CA GLN A 298 4.42 31.95 12.06
C GLN A 298 3.72 31.21 10.94
N LEU A 299 4.47 30.86 9.91
CA LEU A 299 3.97 30.17 8.73
C LEU A 299 4.60 28.78 8.62
N LEU A 300 3.85 27.83 8.08
CA LEU A 300 4.35 26.53 7.66
C LEU A 300 4.26 26.44 6.13
N ASP A 301 5.33 26.00 5.48
CA ASP A 301 5.36 25.64 4.06
C ASP A 301 5.40 24.12 3.97
N LEU A 302 4.22 23.51 3.80
CA LEU A 302 3.96 22.07 3.85
C LEU A 302 4.23 21.43 2.49
N GLY A 303 5.27 20.60 2.41
CA GLY A 303 5.73 20.03 1.16
C GLY A 303 6.62 20.99 0.39
N CYS A 304 7.60 21.61 1.05
CA CYS A 304 8.43 22.66 0.44
C CYS A 304 9.34 22.14 -0.69
N GLY A 305 9.59 20.83 -0.72
CA GLY A 305 10.42 20.16 -1.72
C GLY A 305 11.90 20.56 -1.72
N PRO A 306 12.67 20.02 -2.69
CA PRO A 306 14.13 20.18 -2.78
C PRO A 306 14.59 21.58 -3.20
N LEU A 307 13.67 22.47 -3.58
CA LEU A 307 13.94 23.88 -3.89
C LEU A 307 13.39 24.85 -2.83
N ALA A 308 12.37 24.47 -2.07
CA ALA A 308 11.75 25.29 -1.02
C ALA A 308 11.56 26.79 -1.39
N PRO A 309 11.00 27.12 -2.58
CA PRO A 309 10.97 28.51 -3.04
C PRO A 309 10.11 29.40 -2.18
N GLN A 310 8.94 28.92 -1.76
CA GLN A 310 8.01 29.70 -0.96
C GLN A 310 8.58 29.97 0.43
N SER A 311 9.15 28.94 1.08
CA SER A 311 9.95 29.10 2.30
C SER A 311 11.06 30.16 2.16
N ALA A 312 11.82 30.15 1.05
CA ALA A 312 12.90 31.09 0.83
C ALA A 312 12.39 32.53 0.65
N LEU A 313 11.34 32.72 -0.15
CA LEU A 313 10.76 34.02 -0.46
C LEU A 313 10.01 34.62 0.74
N LEU A 314 9.21 33.84 1.46
CA LEU A 314 8.46 34.30 2.63
C LEU A 314 9.39 34.73 3.78
N ASN A 315 10.43 33.94 4.08
CA ASN A 315 11.45 34.34 5.06
C ASN A 315 12.22 35.61 4.61
N SER A 316 12.43 35.77 3.31
CA SER A 316 13.09 36.95 2.74
C SER A 316 12.21 38.21 2.85
N ALA A 317 10.90 38.04 2.67
CA ALA A 317 9.87 39.07 2.88
C ALA A 317 9.61 39.38 4.37
N GLY A 318 10.17 38.59 5.28
CA GLY A 318 10.21 38.87 6.72
C GLY A 318 9.23 38.07 7.57
N TYR A 319 8.48 37.12 6.99
CA TYR A 319 7.71 36.14 7.75
C TYR A 319 8.63 35.15 8.46
N LYS A 320 8.15 34.52 9.54
CA LYS A 320 8.82 33.38 10.15
C LYS A 320 8.23 32.11 9.58
N THR A 321 8.80 31.62 8.48
CA THR A 321 8.30 30.43 7.76
C THR A 321 9.19 29.23 8.00
N ILE A 322 8.62 28.11 8.40
CA ILE A 322 9.31 26.82 8.45
C ILE A 322 8.84 25.98 7.27
N GLY A 323 9.75 25.53 6.42
CA GLY A 323 9.44 24.57 5.36
C GLY A 323 9.66 23.14 5.81
N VAL A 324 8.72 22.25 5.48
CA VAL A 324 8.82 20.81 5.78
C VAL A 324 8.61 19.97 4.54
N ASP A 325 9.38 18.91 4.39
CA ASP A 325 9.22 17.89 3.36
C ASP A 325 9.99 16.62 3.76
N LEU A 326 9.71 15.51 3.08
CA LEU A 326 10.53 14.29 3.09
C LEU A 326 11.74 14.42 2.16
N GLU A 327 11.71 15.36 1.22
CA GLU A 327 12.84 15.77 0.40
C GLU A 327 13.10 17.27 0.53
N ILE A 328 14.13 17.62 1.30
CA ILE A 328 14.57 19.01 1.52
C ILE A 328 15.94 19.30 0.88
N PRO A 329 16.31 20.57 0.68
CA PRO A 329 17.63 20.92 0.20
C PRO A 329 18.74 20.36 1.12
N PRO A 330 19.84 19.86 0.55
CA PRO A 330 20.82 19.06 1.29
C PRO A 330 21.50 19.82 2.43
N ALA A 331 21.53 21.15 2.40
CA ALA A 331 22.16 21.95 3.46
C ALA A 331 21.44 21.84 4.81
N TRP A 332 20.15 21.47 4.81
CA TRP A 332 19.33 21.31 6.02
C TRP A 332 19.12 19.85 6.43
N LEU A 333 19.71 18.88 5.71
CA LEU A 333 19.65 17.49 6.14
C LEU A 333 20.36 17.31 7.49
N PRO A 334 19.74 16.59 8.45
CA PRO A 334 20.38 16.27 9.71
C PRO A 334 21.56 15.33 9.46
N VAL A 335 22.66 15.53 10.19
CA VAL A 335 23.87 14.73 10.07
C VAL A 335 24.35 14.29 11.45
N SER A 336 24.83 13.06 11.55
CA SER A 336 25.49 12.53 12.73
C SER A 336 26.94 12.15 12.39
N GLY A 337 27.89 12.92 12.90
CA GLY A 337 29.33 12.65 12.76
C GLY A 337 29.97 13.16 11.47
N LEU A 338 31.32 13.15 11.45
CA LEU A 338 32.13 13.80 10.42
C LEU A 338 31.89 13.26 9.00
N LYS A 339 31.72 11.93 8.86
CA LYS A 339 31.50 11.28 7.57
C LYS A 339 30.24 11.80 6.87
N GLN A 340 29.14 11.95 7.62
CA GLN A 340 27.88 12.47 7.08
C GLN A 340 28.00 13.97 6.77
N THR A 341 28.70 14.75 7.60
CA THR A 341 28.99 16.17 7.33
C THR A 341 29.74 16.36 6.02
N LEU A 342 30.76 15.55 5.73
CA LEU A 342 31.51 15.61 4.48
C LEU A 342 30.65 15.22 3.26
N LYS A 343 29.83 14.17 3.38
CA LYS A 343 28.87 13.77 2.34
C LYS A 343 27.88 14.90 2.03
N ARG A 344 27.30 15.50 3.07
CA ARG A 344 26.41 16.66 2.93
C ARG A 344 27.09 17.81 2.19
N GLY A 345 28.35 18.13 2.51
CA GLY A 345 29.11 19.15 1.80
C GLY A 345 29.22 18.92 0.29
N LYS A 346 29.45 17.68 -0.14
CA LYS A 346 29.46 17.31 -1.57
C LYS A 346 28.09 17.49 -2.21
N LEU A 347 27.02 17.04 -1.54
CA LEU A 347 25.65 17.19 -2.00
C LEU A 347 25.24 18.66 -2.14
N VAL A 348 25.60 19.50 -1.16
CA VAL A 348 25.35 20.95 -1.19
C VAL A 348 26.07 21.61 -2.36
N LYS A 349 27.32 21.23 -2.65
CA LYS A 349 28.06 21.78 -3.78
C LYS A 349 27.39 21.43 -5.11
N ALA A 350 27.03 20.16 -5.30
CA ALA A 350 26.37 19.69 -6.52
C ALA A 350 24.98 20.32 -6.70
N TRP A 351 24.20 20.42 -5.62
CA TRP A 351 22.89 21.06 -5.64
C TRP A 351 22.99 22.53 -6.06
N LYS A 352 23.90 23.31 -5.43
CA LYS A 352 24.14 24.72 -5.79
C LYS A 352 24.50 24.90 -7.27
N GLN A 353 25.39 24.05 -7.80
CA GLN A 353 25.79 24.11 -9.21
C GLN A 353 24.60 24.04 -10.18
N VAL A 354 23.54 23.32 -9.82
CA VAL A 354 22.33 23.18 -10.64
C VAL A 354 21.32 24.29 -10.34
N THR A 355 21.21 24.73 -9.08
CA THR A 355 20.13 25.63 -8.65
C THR A 355 20.48 27.12 -8.62
N ASP A 356 21.75 27.51 -8.75
CA ASP A 356 22.18 28.92 -8.60
C ASP A 356 21.47 29.84 -9.61
N ALA A 357 21.37 29.44 -10.88
CA ALA A 357 20.67 30.21 -11.92
C ALA A 357 19.16 30.34 -11.62
N TYR A 358 18.55 29.29 -11.09
CA TYR A 358 17.15 29.30 -10.66
C TYR A 358 16.92 30.33 -9.55
N TYR A 359 17.72 30.33 -8.49
CA TYR A 359 17.53 31.27 -7.38
C TYR A 359 17.87 32.73 -7.74
N GLN A 360 18.82 32.95 -8.66
CA GLN A 360 19.07 34.29 -9.21
C GLN A 360 17.84 34.82 -9.94
N MET A 361 17.21 33.99 -10.77
CA MET A 361 15.98 34.35 -11.46
C MET A 361 14.81 34.53 -10.48
N LEU A 362 14.67 33.65 -9.50
CA LEU A 362 13.63 33.72 -8.47
C LEU A 362 13.71 35.04 -7.70
N ALA A 363 14.92 35.45 -7.29
CA ALA A 363 15.16 36.73 -6.62
C ALA A 363 14.77 37.93 -7.50
N LYS A 364 15.12 37.87 -8.80
CA LYS A 364 14.79 38.91 -9.77
C LYS A 364 13.28 39.04 -9.99
N GLU A 365 12.60 37.94 -10.33
CA GLU A 365 11.17 37.94 -10.66
C GLU A 365 10.29 38.23 -9.44
N SER A 366 10.70 37.82 -8.24
CA SER A 366 9.97 38.12 -7.00
C SER A 366 10.23 39.51 -6.44
N GLY A 367 11.30 40.19 -6.88
CA GLY A 367 11.80 41.42 -6.28
C GLY A 367 12.40 41.24 -4.88
N GLN A 368 12.63 40.00 -4.43
CA GLN A 368 13.18 39.71 -3.10
C GLN A 368 14.69 39.52 -3.13
N LYS A 369 15.38 40.09 -2.14
CA LYS A 369 16.75 39.69 -1.82
C LYS A 369 16.72 38.45 -0.93
N LEU A 370 17.10 37.29 -1.48
CA LEU A 370 17.07 36.02 -0.75
C LEU A 370 17.98 36.06 0.50
N LYS A 371 17.38 35.85 1.68
CA LYS A 371 18.05 35.87 2.98
C LYS A 371 18.37 34.45 3.44
N TRP A 372 19.34 33.80 2.80
CA TRP A 372 19.73 32.39 3.06
C TRP A 372 19.90 32.01 4.53
N ARG A 373 20.47 32.90 5.36
CA ARG A 373 20.66 32.65 6.80
C ARG A 373 19.36 32.62 7.62
N LYS A 374 18.25 33.10 7.06
CA LYS A 374 16.93 33.12 7.72
C LYS A 374 16.03 31.97 7.29
N ILE A 375 16.44 31.17 6.30
CA ILE A 375 15.64 30.08 5.79
C ILE A 375 15.65 28.94 6.80
N LEU A 376 14.46 28.55 7.25
CA LEU A 376 14.23 27.44 8.18
C LEU A 376 13.58 26.29 7.41
N LEU A 377 14.29 25.18 7.24
CA LEU A 377 13.76 23.95 6.64
C LEU A 377 14.00 22.80 7.59
N GLN A 378 13.06 21.88 7.64
CA GLN A 378 13.07 20.70 8.49
C GLN A 378 12.66 19.47 7.69
N LEU A 379 13.41 18.38 7.82
CA LEU A 379 13.01 17.08 7.30
C LEU A 379 11.92 16.55 8.24
N ASP A 380 10.69 16.44 7.74
CA ASP A 380 9.55 16.02 8.54
C ASP A 380 8.51 15.29 7.68
N ASP A 381 7.62 14.55 8.33
CA ASP A 381 6.50 13.87 7.69
C ASP A 381 5.27 14.82 7.63
N PRO A 382 4.83 15.25 6.43
CA PRO A 382 3.64 16.10 6.29
C PRO A 382 2.36 15.51 6.86
N THR A 383 2.32 14.19 7.10
CA THR A 383 1.18 13.46 7.64
C THR A 383 1.32 13.12 9.13
N ARG A 384 2.44 13.51 9.75
CA ARG A 384 2.70 13.43 11.19
C ARG A 384 3.75 14.48 11.58
N LEU A 385 3.32 15.74 11.65
CA LEU A 385 4.19 16.88 11.89
C LEU A 385 4.70 16.90 13.33
N SER A 386 5.96 17.27 13.53
CA SER A 386 6.57 17.37 14.86
C SER A 386 6.12 18.60 15.67
N PHE A 387 5.13 19.36 15.19
CA PHE A 387 4.68 20.61 15.78
C PHE A 387 3.50 20.41 16.72
N PRO A 388 3.40 21.17 17.83
CA PRO A 388 2.20 21.22 18.66
C PRO A 388 0.97 21.74 17.90
N ASP A 389 -0.19 21.46 18.47
CA ASP A 389 -1.48 21.98 18.00
C ASP A 389 -1.49 23.51 18.00
N ALA A 390 -2.22 24.12 17.05
CA ALA A 390 -2.45 25.55 17.00
C ALA A 390 -1.18 26.44 17.05
N GLN A 391 -0.11 26.05 16.35
CA GLN A 391 1.14 26.80 16.30
C GLN A 391 1.15 27.89 15.20
N PHE A 392 0.58 27.62 14.03
CA PHE A 392 0.78 28.44 12.83
C PHE A 392 -0.40 29.37 12.55
N ASP A 393 -0.10 30.59 12.11
CA ASP A 393 -1.09 31.57 11.67
C ASP A 393 -1.57 31.29 10.24
N ALA A 394 -0.68 30.72 9.41
CA ALA A 394 -1.02 30.24 8.08
C ALA A 394 -0.17 29.02 7.68
N ILE A 395 -0.76 28.17 6.84
CA ILE A 395 -0.07 27.05 6.21
C ILE A 395 -0.17 27.24 4.70
N ILE A 396 0.95 27.04 4.01
CA ILE A 396 1.08 27.13 2.56
C ILE A 396 1.34 25.71 2.07
N CYS A 397 0.58 25.24 1.08
CA CYS A 397 0.77 23.92 0.49
C CYS A 397 0.54 24.00 -1.02
N VAL A 398 1.64 24.04 -1.77
CA VAL A 398 1.66 24.25 -3.23
C VAL A 398 2.29 23.04 -3.90
N ASP A 399 1.70 22.57 -4.99
CA ASP A 399 2.14 21.42 -5.79
C ASP A 399 2.36 20.11 -5.00
N HIS A 400 1.91 20.02 -3.74
CA HIS A 400 2.20 18.88 -2.85
C HIS A 400 1.02 17.91 -2.73
N LEU A 401 -0.18 18.39 -2.37
CA LEU A 401 -1.34 17.54 -2.04
C LEU A 401 -1.73 16.56 -3.15
N GLN A 402 -1.51 16.95 -4.41
CA GLN A 402 -1.87 16.15 -5.59
C GLN A 402 -1.05 14.86 -5.73
N ARG A 403 0.14 14.84 -5.13
CA ARG A 403 1.09 13.75 -5.20
C ARG A 403 1.27 13.05 -3.84
N ALA A 404 0.67 13.60 -2.78
CA ALA A 404 0.73 13.02 -1.45
C ALA A 404 0.11 11.61 -1.44
N PRO A 405 0.80 10.60 -0.87
CA PRO A 405 0.22 9.26 -0.69
C PRO A 405 -1.04 9.29 0.19
N ASN A 406 -1.04 10.15 1.21
CA ASN A 406 -2.14 10.35 2.16
C ASN A 406 -2.51 11.84 2.29
N PRO A 407 -3.24 12.42 1.31
CA PRO A 407 -3.64 13.82 1.35
C PRO A 407 -4.56 14.13 2.53
N ARG A 408 -5.40 13.17 2.94
CA ARG A 408 -6.29 13.31 4.11
C ARG A 408 -5.48 13.45 5.41
N GLY A 409 -4.43 12.66 5.59
CA GLY A 409 -3.53 12.76 6.74
C GLY A 409 -2.80 14.11 6.77
N ALA A 410 -2.26 14.56 5.63
CA ALA A 410 -1.60 15.85 5.53
C ALA A 410 -2.55 17.02 5.84
N LEU A 411 -3.79 16.96 5.35
CA LEU A 411 -4.85 17.93 5.66
C LEU A 411 -5.25 17.90 7.13
N SER A 412 -5.33 16.71 7.75
CA SER A 412 -5.62 16.56 9.18
C SER A 412 -4.52 17.17 10.05
N GLU A 413 -3.25 16.94 9.70
CA GLU A 413 -2.13 17.55 10.41
C GLU A 413 -2.07 19.05 10.20
N ALA A 414 -2.34 19.53 8.98
CA ALA A 414 -2.48 20.96 8.72
C ALA A 414 -3.58 21.57 9.59
N ALA A 415 -4.74 20.92 9.73
CA ALA A 415 -5.82 21.34 10.62
C ALA A 415 -5.36 21.45 12.07
N ARG A 416 -4.64 20.43 12.54
CA ARG A 416 -4.18 20.33 13.93
C ARG A 416 -3.21 21.44 14.28
N VAL A 417 -2.21 21.70 13.43
CA VAL A 417 -1.14 22.67 13.73
C VAL A 417 -1.54 24.12 13.41
N LEU A 418 -2.65 24.34 12.70
CA LEU A 418 -3.18 25.67 12.41
C LEU A 418 -3.92 26.23 13.64
N LYS A 419 -3.69 27.51 13.95
CA LYS A 419 -4.46 28.20 14.99
C LYS A 419 -5.94 28.29 14.62
N PRO A 420 -6.85 28.35 15.61
CA PRO A 420 -8.22 28.78 15.36
C PRO A 420 -8.24 30.13 14.60
N GLY A 421 -8.91 30.17 13.45
CA GLY A 421 -8.94 31.34 12.57
C GLY A 421 -7.69 31.57 11.71
N GLY A 422 -6.72 30.64 11.73
CA GLY A 422 -5.63 30.62 10.76
C GLY A 422 -6.12 30.20 9.37
N VAL A 423 -5.28 30.44 8.35
CA VAL A 423 -5.65 30.15 6.95
C VAL A 423 -4.75 29.10 6.32
N PHE A 424 -5.36 28.19 5.56
CA PHE A 424 -4.65 27.22 4.72
C PHE A 424 -4.69 27.67 3.27
N ILE A 425 -3.53 27.91 2.67
CA ILE A 425 -3.37 28.44 1.32
C ILE A 425 -2.86 27.33 0.40
N THR A 426 -3.58 27.01 -0.67
CA THR A 426 -3.22 25.91 -1.58
C THR A 426 -3.68 26.15 -3.02
N ASP A 427 -3.13 25.37 -3.95
CA ASP A 427 -3.51 25.27 -5.36
C ASP A 427 -4.34 24.01 -5.67
N ALA A 428 -4.65 23.18 -4.66
CA ALA A 428 -5.25 21.86 -4.82
C ALA A 428 -6.74 21.81 -4.40
N GLU A 429 -7.56 22.74 -4.91
CA GLU A 429 -8.99 22.89 -4.57
C GLU A 429 -9.77 21.57 -4.60
N ALA A 430 -9.65 20.79 -5.69
CA ALA A 430 -10.38 19.54 -5.85
C ALA A 430 -10.10 18.50 -4.73
N ILE A 431 -8.89 18.52 -4.16
CA ILE A 431 -8.49 17.58 -3.10
C ILE A 431 -9.04 18.05 -1.76
N VAL A 432 -8.95 19.36 -1.49
CA VAL A 432 -9.57 19.97 -0.30
C VAL A 432 -11.06 19.67 -0.28
N SER A 433 -11.77 19.93 -1.40
CA SER A 433 -13.20 19.70 -1.51
C SER A 433 -13.60 18.24 -1.26
N LYS A 434 -12.77 17.29 -1.73
CA LYS A 434 -12.99 15.86 -1.48
C LYS A 434 -12.96 15.50 0.01
N TYR A 435 -12.24 16.24 0.84
CA TYR A 435 -12.04 15.95 2.26
C TYR A 435 -12.58 17.05 3.19
N GLU A 436 -13.57 17.84 2.76
CA GLU A 436 -14.14 18.98 3.50
C GLU A 436 -14.53 18.65 4.95
N LYS A 437 -15.03 17.44 5.23
CA LYS A 437 -15.37 17.01 6.60
C LYS A 437 -14.16 16.95 7.54
N ALA A 438 -12.96 16.67 7.04
CA ALA A 438 -11.73 16.73 7.84
C ALA A 438 -11.29 18.18 8.11
N LEU A 439 -11.94 19.15 7.47
CA LEU A 439 -11.55 20.55 7.40
C LEU A 439 -12.62 21.51 7.95
N GLU A 440 -13.65 21.03 8.65
CA GLU A 440 -14.79 21.84 9.15
C GLU A 440 -14.39 23.07 9.98
N LYS A 441 -13.12 23.18 10.39
CA LYS A 441 -12.55 24.29 11.18
C LYS A 441 -11.45 25.09 10.47
N ILE A 442 -11.14 24.81 9.20
CA ILE A 442 -10.08 25.50 8.45
C ILE A 442 -10.67 26.49 7.47
N GLU A 443 -10.20 27.73 7.52
CA GLU A 443 -10.41 28.69 6.43
C GLU A 443 -9.44 28.39 5.28
N VAL A 444 -9.95 27.88 4.16
CA VAL A 444 -9.15 27.54 2.98
C VAL A 444 -9.16 28.68 1.96
N ARG A 445 -7.99 29.06 1.45
CA ARG A 445 -7.79 30.11 0.44
C ARG A 445 -7.05 29.58 -0.77
N GLN A 446 -7.61 29.81 -1.95
CA GLN A 446 -7.05 29.32 -3.22
C GLN A 446 -6.09 30.35 -3.86
N ILE A 447 -5.11 29.85 -4.63
CA ILE A 447 -4.15 30.64 -5.40
C ILE A 447 -3.96 30.14 -6.83
#